data_AF-H3KDB9-F1
#
_entry.id   AF-H3KDB9-F1
#
_cell.length_a   1.000
_cell.length_b   1.000
_cell.length_c   1.000
_cell.angle_alpha   90.00
_cell.angle_beta   90.00
_cell.angle_gamma   90.00
#
_symmetry.space_group_name_H-M   'P 1'
#
loop_
_entity.id
_entity.type
_entity.pdbx_description
1 polymer ?
#
loop_
_entity_poly.entity_id
_entity_poly.type
_entity_poly.pdbx_seq_one_letter_code
_entity_poly.pdbx_strand_id
1 'polypeptide(L)'
;MAKVTKARPKLYNPKWICAAALIFTPIFGGLLQARNWEQLGMKDEARASRFWVRSSVWLVGLYLVMQTLFRHEPVMAYMGPWFLLVLWGAWMATHGRRQLAHVRDFVKDYELLPFGKTMTMGILGWVLYGMLSFTITLALMITGFEPFEEPVKAPENGVIIRMNPGDEKPTVVELPPPEEAAKTKSAESAESAQSAEEAKHAEAQVEAEQEAQAAAQTDAGVPVPDEKP
;
A
#
# COMPACT_ATOMS: atom_id res chain seq x y z
N MET A 1 -3.91 60.81 24.35
CA MET A 1 -3.11 60.09 23.33
C MET A 1 -3.30 58.60 23.54
N ALA A 2 -4.07 57.93 22.67
CA ALA A 2 -4.27 56.49 22.78
C ALA A 2 -2.95 55.77 22.44
N LYS A 3 -2.45 54.92 23.35
CA LYS A 3 -1.34 54.02 23.05
C LYS A 3 -1.79 53.09 21.93
N VAL A 4 -1.30 53.32 20.70
CA VAL A 4 -1.33 52.31 19.64
C VAL A 4 -0.38 51.21 20.09
N THR A 5 -0.88 50.25 20.86
CA THR A 5 -0.18 49.01 21.12
C THR A 5 -0.03 48.30 19.78
N LYS A 6 1.15 48.38 19.16
CA LYS A 6 1.52 47.48 18.05
C LYS A 6 1.32 46.06 18.56
N ALA A 7 0.19 45.44 18.20
CA ALA A 7 -0.07 44.06 18.52
C ALA A 7 1.10 43.25 17.94
N ARG A 8 1.76 42.45 18.79
CA ARG A 8 2.88 41.63 18.34
C ARG A 8 2.36 40.67 17.27
N PRO A 9 3.01 40.58 16.10
CA PRO A 9 2.56 39.66 15.07
C PRO A 9 2.61 38.23 15.63
N LYS A 10 1.52 37.49 15.48
CA LYS A 10 1.47 36.09 15.89
C LYS A 10 1.95 35.25 14.71
N LEU A 11 3.06 34.53 14.89
CA LEU A 11 3.67 33.73 13.82
C LEU A 11 3.97 32.31 14.30
N TYR A 12 3.83 31.34 13.39
CA TYR A 12 4.43 30.03 13.57
C TYR A 12 5.95 30.14 13.42
N ASN A 13 6.70 29.40 14.23
CA ASN A 13 8.16 29.43 14.15
C ASN A 13 8.64 28.95 12.75
N PRO A 14 9.37 29.77 11.98
CA PRO A 14 9.75 29.46 10.61
C PRO A 14 10.64 28.22 10.49
N LYS A 15 11.45 27.90 11.51
CA LYS A 15 12.26 26.67 11.51
C LYS A 15 11.37 25.42 11.55
N TRP A 16 10.31 25.47 12.37
CA TRP A 16 9.33 24.39 12.46
C TRP A 16 8.48 24.25 11.20
N ILE A 17 8.20 25.34 10.49
CA ILE A 17 7.55 25.29 9.17
C ILE A 17 8.41 24.49 8.18
N CYS A 18 9.72 24.76 8.12
CA CYS A 18 10.63 24.02 7.24
C CYS A 18 10.73 22.53 7.61
N ALA A 19 10.83 22.23 8.90
CA ALA A 19 10.86 20.84 9.38
C ALA A 19 9.56 20.10 9.04
N ALA A 20 8.40 20.72 9.26
CA ALA A 20 7.13 20.11 8.92
C ALA A 20 6.88 20.02 7.41
N ALA A 21 7.44 20.93 6.61
CA ALA A 21 7.43 20.82 5.16
C ALA A 21 8.20 19.59 4.67
N LEU A 22 9.26 19.19 5.38
CA LEU A 22 10.04 18.00 5.08
C LEU A 22 9.31 16.71 5.51
N ILE A 23 8.69 16.72 6.69
CA ILE A 23 8.02 15.54 7.27
C ILE A 23 6.69 15.24 6.56
N PHE A 24 5.89 16.28 6.30
CA PHE A 24 4.58 16.11 5.68
C PHE A 24 4.71 16.24 4.17
N THR A 25 4.69 17.48 3.71
CA THR A 25 4.82 17.82 2.30
C THR A 25 5.23 19.28 2.19
N PRO A 26 5.89 19.66 1.08
CA PRO A 26 6.12 21.07 0.74
C PRO A 26 4.82 21.88 0.64
N ILE A 27 3.70 21.23 0.29
CA ILE A 27 2.35 21.84 0.26
C ILE A 27 1.95 22.33 1.65
N PHE A 28 2.13 21.51 2.67
CA PHE A 28 1.84 21.88 4.06
C PHE A 28 2.72 23.05 4.52
N GLY A 29 4.02 23.02 4.20
CA GLY A 29 4.95 24.12 4.47
C GLY A 29 4.52 25.44 3.84
N GLY A 30 4.14 25.41 2.55
CA GLY A 30 3.66 26.58 1.82
C GLY A 30 2.35 27.18 2.38
N LEU A 31 1.45 26.36 2.92
CA LEU A 31 0.22 26.83 3.57
C LEU A 31 0.51 27.55 4.89
N LEU A 32 1.40 26.99 5.71
CA LEU A 32 1.82 27.64 6.97
C LEU A 32 2.58 28.94 6.70
N GLN A 33 3.45 28.93 5.70
CA GLN A 33 4.15 30.12 5.24
C GLN A 33 3.18 31.21 4.78
N ALA A 34 2.15 30.86 3.98
CA ALA A 34 1.12 31.81 3.56
C ALA A 34 0.40 32.46 4.75
N ARG A 35 0.06 31.67 5.78
CA ARG A 35 -0.59 32.18 6.99
C ARG A 35 0.30 33.13 7.78
N ASN A 36 1.58 32.85 7.86
CA ASN A 36 2.53 33.78 8.48
C ASN A 36 2.67 35.08 7.68
N TRP A 37 2.71 35.04 6.34
CA TRP A 37 2.75 36.26 5.52
C TRP A 37 1.46 37.09 5.67
N GLU A 38 0.31 36.45 5.80
CA GLU A 38 -0.97 37.12 6.09
C GLU A 38 -0.95 37.85 7.43
N GLN A 39 -0.39 37.24 8.48
CA GLN A 39 -0.25 37.86 9.81
C GLN A 39 0.74 39.03 9.80
N LEU A 40 1.70 39.04 8.87
CA LEU A 40 2.62 40.15 8.65
C LEU A 40 2.04 41.25 7.74
N GLY A 41 0.83 41.08 7.19
CA GLY A 41 0.20 42.04 6.28
C GLY A 41 0.74 42.02 4.84
N MET A 42 1.64 41.09 4.52
CA MET A 42 2.29 40.94 3.22
C MET A 42 1.48 40.01 2.30
N LYS A 43 0.48 40.59 1.64
CA LYS A 43 -0.51 39.86 0.83
C LYS A 43 0.06 39.29 -0.46
N ASP A 44 1.10 39.89 -1.03
CA ASP A 44 1.71 39.44 -2.28
C ASP A 44 2.48 38.14 -2.09
N GLU A 45 3.25 38.07 -1.01
CA GLU A 45 4.02 36.90 -0.59
C GLU A 45 3.10 35.76 -0.16
N ALA A 46 1.98 36.08 0.51
CA ALA A 46 0.95 35.10 0.83
C ALA A 46 0.32 34.51 -0.45
N ARG A 47 0.02 35.35 -1.45
CA ARG A 47 -0.49 34.90 -2.76
C ARG A 47 0.52 34.03 -3.49
N ALA A 48 1.79 34.42 -3.52
CA ALA A 48 2.86 33.63 -4.13
C ALA A 48 3.01 32.25 -3.46
N SER A 49 2.92 32.21 -2.13
CA SER A 49 2.97 30.95 -1.37
C SER A 49 1.77 30.04 -1.68
N ARG A 50 0.56 30.61 -1.79
CA ARG A 50 -0.65 29.86 -2.20
C ARG A 50 -0.58 29.39 -3.65
N PHE A 51 -0.01 30.20 -4.54
CA PHE A 51 0.21 29.80 -5.93
C PHE A 51 1.15 28.60 -6.01
N TRP A 52 2.26 28.64 -5.28
CA TRP A 52 3.19 27.51 -5.19
C TRP A 52 2.48 26.25 -4.70
N VAL A 53 1.69 26.35 -3.63
CA VAL A 53 0.89 25.22 -3.12
C VAL A 53 0.02 24.62 -4.23
N ARG A 54 -0.68 25.45 -5.00
CA ARG A 54 -1.53 24.98 -6.09
C ARG A 54 -0.71 24.29 -7.20
N SER A 55 0.43 24.87 -7.60
CA SER A 55 1.33 24.26 -8.58
C SER A 55 1.84 22.89 -8.14
N SER A 56 2.11 22.72 -6.85
CA SER A 56 2.64 21.46 -6.33
C SER A 56 1.59 20.40 -6.12
N VAL A 57 0.35 20.78 -5.79
CA VAL A 57 -0.80 19.87 -5.86
C VAL A 57 -0.97 19.34 -7.29
N TRP A 58 -0.88 20.22 -8.29
CA TRP A 58 -0.90 19.82 -9.70
C TRP A 58 0.25 18.87 -10.04
N LEU A 59 1.48 19.16 -9.58
CA LEU A 59 2.64 18.32 -9.82
C LEU A 59 2.50 16.93 -9.19
N VAL A 60 1.98 16.86 -7.96
CA VAL A 60 1.68 15.59 -7.28
C VAL A 60 0.59 14.81 -8.02
N GLY A 61 -0.47 15.49 -8.49
CA GLY A 61 -1.50 14.85 -9.31
C GLY A 61 -0.92 14.27 -10.60
N LEU A 62 -0.09 15.04 -11.30
CA LEU A 62 0.62 14.57 -12.49
C LEU A 62 1.54 13.38 -12.18
N TYR A 63 2.27 13.44 -11.05
CA TYR A 63 3.12 12.35 -10.58
C TYR A 63 2.32 11.06 -10.33
N LEU A 64 1.13 11.16 -9.72
CA LEU A 64 0.24 10.00 -9.53
C LEU A 64 -0.22 9.41 -10.87
N VAL A 65 -0.60 10.24 -11.84
CA VAL A 65 -0.94 9.77 -13.19
C VAL A 65 0.25 9.07 -13.85
N MET A 66 1.46 9.64 -13.76
CA MET A 66 2.66 9.01 -14.28
C MET A 66 2.97 7.68 -13.59
N GLN A 67 2.82 7.58 -12.27
CA GLN A 67 2.96 6.31 -11.54
C GLN A 67 1.97 5.24 -12.03
N THR A 68 0.73 5.64 -12.35
CA THR A 68 -0.26 4.69 -12.88
C THR A 68 0.07 4.22 -14.30
N LEU A 69 0.59 5.10 -15.15
CA LEU A 69 0.92 4.77 -16.55
C LEU A 69 2.22 3.98 -16.69
N PHE A 70 3.24 4.30 -15.89
CA PHE A 70 4.57 3.70 -15.96
C PHE A 70 4.83 2.70 -14.82
N ARG A 71 3.79 1.97 -14.38
CA ARG A 71 3.86 1.02 -13.26
C ARG A 71 4.92 -0.08 -13.45
N HIS A 72 5.19 -0.46 -14.70
CA HIS A 72 6.10 -1.56 -15.05
C HIS A 72 7.59 -1.21 -14.94
N GLU A 73 7.94 0.07 -14.73
CA GLU A 73 9.33 0.49 -14.62
C GLU A 73 9.82 0.46 -13.17
N PRO A 74 10.91 -0.26 -12.86
CA PRO A 74 11.45 -0.34 -11.50
C PRO A 74 11.87 1.03 -10.95
N VAL A 75 12.18 1.98 -11.83
CA VAL A 75 12.51 3.37 -11.47
C VAL A 75 11.35 4.06 -10.75
N MET A 76 10.11 3.79 -11.13
CA MET A 76 8.92 4.46 -10.57
C MET A 76 8.60 4.00 -9.15
N ALA A 77 9.02 2.80 -8.75
CA ALA A 77 8.87 2.30 -7.38
C ALA A 77 9.75 3.07 -6.39
N TYR A 78 10.96 3.46 -6.80
CA TYR A 78 11.90 4.19 -5.95
C TYR A 78 11.81 5.72 -6.08
N MET A 79 11.14 6.24 -7.12
CA MET A 79 11.02 7.69 -7.36
C MET A 79 10.22 8.46 -6.31
N GLY A 80 9.35 7.82 -5.52
CA GLY A 80 8.45 8.51 -4.58
C GLY A 80 9.15 9.41 -3.55
N PRO A 81 10.03 8.86 -2.70
CA PRO A 81 10.78 9.65 -1.73
C PRO A 81 11.66 10.72 -2.39
N TRP A 82 12.28 10.40 -3.53
CA TRP A 82 13.12 11.34 -4.28
C TRP A 82 12.33 12.52 -4.84
N PHE A 83 11.15 12.26 -5.40
CA PHE A 83 10.26 13.29 -5.90
C PHE A 83 9.87 14.27 -4.78
N LEU A 84 9.52 13.76 -3.60
CA LEU A 84 9.20 14.59 -2.44
C LEU A 84 10.40 15.42 -1.97
N LEU A 85 11.60 14.84 -1.93
CA LEU A 85 12.83 15.55 -1.57
C LEU A 85 13.19 16.63 -2.57
N VAL A 86 13.10 16.36 -3.88
CA VAL A 86 13.35 17.35 -4.94
C VAL A 86 12.32 18.47 -4.87
N LEU A 87 11.04 18.13 -4.69
CA LEU A 87 9.97 19.09 -4.54
C LEU A 87 10.17 19.98 -3.31
N TRP A 88 10.63 19.40 -2.20
CA TRP A 88 10.99 20.13 -0.99
C TRP A 88 12.20 21.04 -1.20
N GLY A 89 13.26 20.54 -1.85
CA GLY A 89 14.45 21.32 -2.18
C GLY A 89 14.12 22.51 -3.08
N ALA A 90 13.31 22.29 -4.11
CA ALA A 90 12.82 23.34 -5.00
C ALA A 90 12.00 24.40 -4.26
N TRP A 91 11.13 23.98 -3.34
CA TRP A 91 10.37 24.90 -2.48
C TRP A 91 11.27 25.71 -1.55
N MET A 92 12.23 25.06 -0.89
CA MET A 92 13.20 25.73 -0.01
C MET A 92 14.04 26.76 -0.79
N ALA A 93 14.50 26.40 -1.99
CA ALA A 93 15.31 27.28 -2.82
C ALA A 93 14.56 28.55 -3.24
N THR A 94 13.25 28.45 -3.52
CA THR A 94 12.42 29.53 -4.09
C THR A 94 11.67 30.35 -3.04
N HIS A 95 10.98 29.71 -2.10
CA HIS A 95 10.07 30.35 -1.14
C HIS A 95 10.46 30.14 0.33
N GLY A 96 10.89 28.94 0.73
CA GLY A 96 11.17 28.62 2.14
C GLY A 96 12.24 29.54 2.75
N ARG A 97 13.32 29.82 2.02
CA ARG A 97 14.40 30.72 2.48
C ARG A 97 13.95 32.17 2.67
N ARG A 98 12.99 32.66 1.87
CA ARG A 98 12.53 34.06 1.93
C ARG A 98 11.87 34.39 3.26
N GLN A 99 11.06 33.48 3.79
CA GLN A 99 10.42 33.69 5.08
C GLN A 99 11.42 33.60 6.23
N LEU A 100 12.37 32.65 6.17
CA LEU A 100 13.44 32.55 7.17
C LEU A 100 14.28 33.83 7.24
N ALA A 101 14.70 34.35 6.09
CA ALA A 101 15.48 35.58 6.00
C ALA A 101 14.66 36.76 6.54
N HIS A 102 13.41 36.91 6.10
CA HIS A 102 12.59 38.05 6.51
C HIS A 102 12.33 38.08 8.02
N VAL A 103 11.98 36.94 8.64
CA VAL A 103 11.74 36.88 10.09
C VAL A 103 13.04 37.13 10.87
N ARG A 104 14.17 36.56 10.42
CA ARG A 104 15.48 36.78 11.04
C ARG A 104 15.90 38.26 11.01
N ASP A 105 15.66 38.93 9.88
CA ASP A 105 16.21 40.26 9.63
C ASP A 105 15.27 41.38 10.16
N PHE A 106 13.95 41.17 10.16
CA PHE A 106 12.97 42.23 10.44
C PHE A 106 12.07 42.00 11.66
N VAL A 107 11.97 40.78 12.21
CA VAL A 107 11.02 40.45 13.29
C VAL A 107 11.77 39.92 14.51
N LYS A 108 12.18 40.82 15.40
CA LYS A 108 12.89 40.46 16.65
C LYS A 108 11.96 39.87 17.73
N ASP A 109 10.73 40.36 17.82
CA ASP A 109 9.75 39.92 18.82
C ASP A 109 8.42 39.53 18.15
N TYR A 110 8.03 38.25 18.29
CA TYR A 110 6.75 37.72 17.83
C TYR A 110 6.15 36.74 18.83
N GLU A 111 4.83 36.60 18.83
CA GLU A 111 4.13 35.61 19.65
C GLU A 111 4.06 34.28 18.88
N LEU A 112 4.46 33.18 19.53
CA LEU A 112 4.47 31.84 18.93
C LEU A 112 3.05 31.27 18.89
N LEU A 113 2.53 30.97 17.70
CA LEU A 113 1.28 30.21 17.60
C LEU A 113 1.51 28.73 17.96
N PRO A 114 0.54 28.08 18.62
CA PRO A 114 0.61 26.66 18.93
C PRO A 114 0.57 25.82 17.63
N PHE A 115 1.63 25.03 17.42
CA PHE A 115 1.82 24.19 16.24
C PHE A 115 0.97 22.88 16.25
N GLY A 116 0.32 22.56 17.37
CA GLY A 116 -0.41 21.30 17.53
C GLY A 116 -1.56 21.13 16.53
N LYS A 117 -2.39 22.17 16.34
CA LYS A 117 -3.54 22.10 15.42
C LYS A 117 -3.12 21.89 13.97
N THR A 118 -1.98 22.45 13.58
CA THR A 118 -1.44 22.30 12.22
C THR A 118 -0.87 20.91 12.02
N MET A 119 -0.22 20.33 13.04
CA MET A 119 0.31 18.97 12.99
C MET A 119 -0.78 17.92 12.70
N THR A 120 -1.96 18.06 13.31
CA THR A 120 -3.09 17.15 13.09
C THR A 120 -3.55 17.14 11.62
N MET A 121 -3.53 18.31 10.95
CA MET A 121 -3.87 18.39 9.52
C MET A 121 -2.83 17.69 8.64
N GLY A 122 -1.55 17.75 9.00
CA GLY A 122 -0.49 17.02 8.31
C GLY A 122 -0.69 15.51 8.42
N ILE A 123 -0.97 15.01 9.64
CA ILE A 123 -1.22 13.58 9.89
C ILE A 123 -2.46 13.11 9.13
N LEU A 124 -3.54 13.89 9.16
CA LEU A 124 -4.75 13.60 8.41
C LEU A 124 -4.48 13.49 6.90
N GLY A 125 -3.61 14.36 6.37
CA GLY A 125 -3.17 14.29 4.97
C GLY A 125 -2.49 12.97 4.62
N TRP A 126 -1.60 12.47 5.50
CA TRP A 126 -0.96 11.15 5.31
C TRP A 126 -1.97 10.00 5.37
N VAL A 127 -2.91 10.05 6.31
CA VAL A 127 -3.97 9.02 6.41
C VAL A 127 -4.80 8.98 5.13
N LEU A 128 -5.25 10.14 4.63
CA LEU A 128 -6.01 10.22 3.39
C LEU A 128 -5.21 9.74 2.18
N TYR A 129 -3.92 10.08 2.10
CA TYR A 129 -3.02 9.57 1.06
C TYR A 129 -2.89 8.04 1.12
N GLY A 130 -2.71 7.47 2.32
CA GLY A 130 -2.64 6.02 2.51
C GLY A 130 -3.94 5.33 2.12
N MET A 131 -5.10 5.88 2.51
CA MET A 131 -6.41 5.35 2.12
C MET A 131 -6.64 5.41 0.61
N LEU A 132 -6.27 6.52 -0.04
CA LEU A 132 -6.39 6.66 -1.48
C LEU A 132 -5.48 5.68 -2.22
N SER A 133 -4.23 5.55 -1.77
CA SER A 133 -3.27 4.61 -2.36
C SER A 133 -3.75 3.18 -2.23
N PHE A 134 -4.21 2.78 -1.03
CA PHE A 134 -4.80 1.47 -0.79
C PHE A 134 -6.04 1.22 -1.67
N THR A 135 -6.90 2.21 -1.83
CA THR A 135 -8.09 2.11 -2.68
C THR A 135 -7.71 1.90 -4.15
N ILE A 136 -6.70 2.61 -4.65
CA ILE A 136 -6.20 2.46 -6.01
C ILE A 136 -5.60 1.06 -6.19
N THR A 137 -4.75 0.59 -5.28
CA THR A 137 -4.18 -0.76 -5.32
C THR A 137 -5.28 -1.81 -5.32
N LEU A 138 -6.26 -1.72 -4.42
CA LEU A 138 -7.39 -2.65 -4.36
C LEU A 138 -8.21 -2.64 -5.66
N ALA A 139 -8.48 -1.46 -6.22
CA ALA A 139 -9.19 -1.34 -7.49
C ALA A 139 -8.42 -2.00 -8.65
N LEU A 140 -7.09 -1.86 -8.67
CA LEU A 140 -6.24 -2.48 -9.69
C LEU A 140 -6.19 -4.00 -9.54
N MET A 141 -6.14 -4.50 -8.29
CA MET A 141 -6.19 -5.92 -7.99
C MET A 141 -7.52 -6.56 -8.40
N ILE A 142 -8.65 -5.89 -8.13
CA ILE A 142 -9.99 -6.35 -8.53
C ILE A 142 -10.17 -6.32 -10.06
N THR A 143 -9.61 -5.32 -10.73
CA THR A 143 -9.78 -5.15 -12.19
C THR A 143 -8.85 -6.06 -13.01
N GLY A 144 -8.02 -6.89 -12.37
CA GLY A 144 -7.15 -7.85 -13.07
C GLY A 144 -5.99 -7.20 -13.83
N PHE A 145 -5.69 -5.92 -13.56
CA PHE A 145 -4.52 -5.22 -14.11
C PHE A 145 -3.25 -5.41 -13.28
N GLU A 146 -3.28 -6.27 -12.27
CA GLU A 146 -2.08 -6.81 -11.63
C GLU A 146 -1.63 -8.07 -12.39
N PRO A 147 -0.50 -8.05 -13.13
CA PRO A 147 0.30 -9.25 -13.16
C PRO A 147 0.72 -9.49 -11.71
N PHE A 148 0.45 -10.69 -11.19
CA PHE A 148 1.14 -11.22 -10.02
C PHE A 148 2.59 -10.76 -10.11
N GLU A 149 3.14 -10.17 -9.05
CA GLU A 149 4.60 -9.96 -8.93
C GLU A 149 5.26 -11.11 -9.66
N GLU A 150 5.92 -10.86 -10.80
CA GLU A 150 6.55 -11.95 -11.54
C GLU A 150 7.37 -12.69 -10.48
N PRO A 151 7.06 -13.97 -10.20
CA PRO A 151 7.74 -14.67 -9.12
C PRO A 151 9.20 -14.53 -9.47
N VAL A 152 9.95 -13.82 -8.61
CA VAL A 152 11.38 -13.49 -8.76
C VAL A 152 11.96 -14.57 -9.63
N LYS A 153 12.24 -14.26 -10.91
CA LYS A 153 12.65 -15.29 -11.88
C LYS A 153 13.69 -16.12 -11.17
N ALA A 154 13.34 -17.37 -10.84
CA ALA A 154 14.26 -18.25 -10.16
C ALA A 154 15.55 -18.19 -10.98
N PRO A 155 16.71 -17.96 -10.36
CA PRO A 155 17.95 -17.88 -11.13
C PRO A 155 17.98 -19.09 -12.05
N GLU A 156 18.00 -18.85 -13.37
CA GLU A 156 17.93 -19.91 -14.40
C GLU A 156 19.07 -20.94 -14.23
N ASN A 157 20.04 -20.62 -13.37
CA ASN A 157 21.21 -21.42 -13.03
C ASN A 157 21.30 -21.70 -11.51
N GLY A 158 20.18 -21.97 -10.84
CA GLY A 158 20.19 -22.43 -9.45
C GLY A 158 20.66 -23.89 -9.36
N VAL A 159 21.75 -24.15 -8.63
CA VAL A 159 22.19 -25.52 -8.32
C VAL A 159 21.56 -25.95 -7.00
N ILE A 160 20.80 -27.05 -7.01
CA ILE A 160 20.33 -27.67 -5.76
C ILE A 160 21.45 -28.57 -5.24
N ILE A 161 22.09 -28.15 -4.15
CA ILE A 161 23.04 -28.99 -3.42
C ILE A 161 22.23 -29.85 -2.43
N ARG A 162 22.03 -31.13 -2.76
CA ARG A 162 21.48 -32.10 -1.78
C ARG A 162 22.65 -32.79 -1.08
N MET A 163 22.68 -32.70 0.24
CA MET A 163 23.57 -33.49 1.08
C MET A 163 22.75 -34.64 1.66
N ASN A 164 22.87 -35.84 1.08
CA ASN A 164 22.25 -37.03 1.66
C ASN A 164 23.05 -37.47 2.90
N PRO A 165 22.38 -37.90 3.98
CA PRO A 165 23.06 -38.36 5.18
C PRO A 165 23.79 -39.69 4.88
N GLY A 166 25.10 -39.60 4.63
CA GLY A 166 25.98 -40.74 4.35
C GLY A 166 27.03 -40.51 3.28
N ASP A 167 26.92 -39.44 2.48
CA ASP A 167 27.86 -39.15 1.38
C ASP A 167 28.85 -38.03 1.76
N GLU A 168 30.15 -38.26 1.55
CA GLU A 168 31.23 -37.29 1.82
C GLU A 168 31.31 -36.13 0.82
N LYS A 169 30.49 -36.13 -0.25
CA LYS A 169 30.46 -35.05 -1.26
C LYS A 169 29.03 -34.69 -1.68
N PRO A 170 28.73 -33.39 -1.85
CA PRO A 170 27.42 -32.94 -2.31
C PRO A 170 27.13 -33.36 -3.75
N THR A 171 25.97 -33.96 -3.99
CA THR A 171 25.49 -34.26 -5.34
C THR A 171 24.80 -33.02 -5.91
N VAL A 172 25.39 -32.46 -6.96
CA VAL A 172 24.88 -31.32 -7.73
C VAL A 172 23.91 -31.85 -8.78
N VAL A 173 22.62 -31.56 -8.62
CA VAL A 173 21.60 -31.85 -9.63
C VAL A 173 21.13 -30.52 -10.22
N GLU A 174 21.32 -30.36 -11.53
CA GLU A 174 20.81 -29.22 -12.29
C GLU A 174 19.28 -29.30 -12.33
N LEU A 175 18.60 -28.16 -12.12
CA LEU A 175 17.14 -28.13 -12.24
C LEU A 175 16.74 -28.55 -13.67
N PRO A 176 15.79 -29.49 -13.85
CA PRO A 176 15.27 -29.77 -15.17
C PRO A 176 14.56 -28.54 -15.75
N PRO A 177 14.60 -28.33 -17.07
CA PRO A 177 13.97 -27.19 -17.73
C PRO A 177 12.48 -27.05 -17.34
N PRO A 178 11.93 -25.83 -17.35
CA PRO A 178 10.54 -25.56 -16.94
C PRO A 178 9.48 -26.39 -17.68
N GLU A 179 9.82 -26.95 -18.84
CA GLU A 179 8.97 -27.83 -19.65
C GLU A 179 8.76 -29.21 -19.01
N GLU A 180 9.74 -29.74 -18.26
CA GLU A 180 9.64 -31.02 -17.56
C GLU A 180 8.89 -30.88 -16.24
N ALA A 181 9.12 -29.79 -15.49
CA ALA A 181 8.38 -29.47 -14.27
C ALA A 181 6.87 -29.26 -14.53
N ALA A 182 6.52 -28.72 -15.71
CA ALA A 182 5.13 -28.60 -16.14
C ALA A 182 4.49 -29.98 -16.41
N LYS A 183 5.22 -30.91 -17.02
CA LYS A 183 4.74 -32.29 -17.25
C LYS A 183 4.53 -33.05 -15.94
N THR A 184 5.44 -32.91 -14.98
CA THR A 184 5.32 -33.60 -13.68
C THR A 184 4.13 -33.07 -12.88
N LYS A 185 3.90 -31.74 -12.86
CA LYS A 185 2.72 -31.15 -12.22
C LYS A 185 1.41 -31.56 -12.89
N SER A 186 1.39 -31.66 -14.22
CA SER A 186 0.21 -32.14 -14.94
C SER A 186 -0.09 -33.62 -14.68
N ALA A 187 0.94 -34.45 -14.49
CA ALA A 187 0.78 -35.85 -14.12
C ALA A 187 0.25 -36.02 -12.68
N GLU A 188 0.78 -35.24 -11.72
CA GLU A 188 0.37 -35.27 -10.32
C GLU A 188 -1.07 -34.73 -10.11
N SER A 189 -1.47 -33.75 -10.94
CA SER A 189 -2.84 -33.22 -10.97
C SER A 189 -3.84 -34.21 -11.59
N ALA A 190 -3.40 -35.04 -12.53
CA ALA A 190 -4.24 -36.07 -13.15
C ALA A 190 -4.44 -37.28 -12.23
N GLU A 191 -3.39 -37.69 -11.51
CA GLU A 191 -3.43 -38.81 -10.56
C GLU A 191 -4.31 -38.49 -9.34
N SER A 192 -4.22 -37.27 -8.80
CA SER A 192 -5.08 -36.82 -7.70
C SER A 192 -6.56 -36.64 -8.11
N ALA A 193 -6.83 -36.28 -9.36
CA ALA A 193 -8.18 -36.23 -9.90
C ALA A 193 -8.79 -37.64 -10.06
N GLN A 194 -8.00 -38.62 -10.51
CA GLN A 194 -8.46 -40.01 -10.64
C GLN A 194 -8.76 -40.65 -9.29
N SER A 195 -7.91 -40.45 -8.27
CA SER A 195 -8.19 -40.97 -6.92
C SER A 195 -9.42 -40.34 -6.26
N ALA A 196 -9.73 -39.07 -6.58
CA ALA A 196 -10.93 -38.40 -6.10
C ALA A 196 -12.22 -38.89 -6.80
N GLU A 197 -12.12 -39.33 -8.05
CA GLU A 197 -13.25 -39.88 -8.81
C GLU A 197 -13.55 -41.33 -8.40
N GLU A 198 -12.52 -42.14 -8.13
CA GLU A 198 -12.67 -43.49 -7.56
C GLU A 198 -13.30 -43.47 -6.15
N ALA A 199 -12.92 -42.51 -5.31
CA ALA A 199 -13.50 -42.35 -3.98
C ALA A 199 -15.01 -42.03 -4.03
N LYS A 200 -15.44 -41.19 -4.98
CA LYS A 200 -16.86 -40.86 -5.16
C LYS A 200 -17.68 -42.05 -5.69
N HIS A 201 -17.09 -42.85 -6.57
CA HIS A 201 -17.75 -44.07 -7.05
C HIS A 201 -17.88 -45.13 -5.95
N ALA A 202 -16.91 -45.23 -5.04
CA ALA A 202 -16.99 -46.10 -3.88
C ALA A 202 -18.05 -45.63 -2.87
N GLU A 203 -18.13 -44.32 -2.59
CA GLU A 203 -19.17 -43.75 -1.71
C GLU A 203 -20.58 -43.98 -2.28
N ALA A 204 -20.78 -43.80 -3.58
CA ALA A 204 -22.06 -44.05 -4.23
C ALA A 204 -22.48 -45.53 -4.21
N GLN A 205 -21.53 -46.47 -4.26
CA GLN A 205 -21.82 -47.90 -4.10
C GLN A 205 -22.23 -48.26 -2.68
N VAL A 206 -21.57 -47.67 -1.67
CA VAL A 206 -21.91 -47.88 -0.26
C VAL A 206 -23.30 -47.33 0.07
N GLU A 207 -23.66 -46.16 -0.47
CA GLU A 207 -24.98 -45.56 -0.29
C GLU A 207 -26.10 -46.41 -0.93
N ALA A 208 -25.85 -46.94 -2.14
CA ALA A 208 -26.79 -47.85 -2.81
C ALA A 208 -26.96 -49.19 -2.06
N GLU A 209 -25.89 -49.72 -1.46
CA GLU A 209 -25.95 -50.96 -0.67
C GLU A 209 -26.67 -50.76 0.68
N GLN A 210 -26.54 -49.57 1.27
CA GLN A 210 -27.27 -49.18 2.49
C GLN A 210 -28.77 -48.97 2.22
N GLU A 211 -29.16 -48.36 1.09
CA GLU A 211 -30.57 -48.25 0.70
C GLU A 211 -31.19 -49.62 0.40
N ALA A 212 -30.44 -50.53 -0.23
CA ALA A 212 -30.90 -51.91 -0.47
C ALA A 212 -31.10 -52.71 0.83
N GLN A 213 -30.23 -52.52 1.83
CA GLN A 213 -30.38 -53.15 3.15
C GLN A 213 -31.54 -52.54 3.97
N ALA A 214 -31.78 -51.24 3.86
CA ALA A 214 -32.92 -50.57 4.48
C ALA A 214 -34.28 -51.05 3.91
N ALA A 215 -34.35 -51.28 2.59
CA ALA A 215 -35.54 -51.84 1.94
C ALA A 215 -35.81 -53.31 2.34
N ALA A 216 -34.76 -54.11 2.55
CA ALA A 216 -34.88 -55.49 3.02
C ALA A 216 -35.37 -55.59 4.47
N GLN A 217 -35.07 -54.59 5.31
CA GLN A 217 -35.48 -54.56 6.71
C GLN A 217 -36.95 -54.14 6.91
N THR A 218 -37.58 -53.51 5.90
CA THR A 218 -39.01 -53.14 5.93
C THR A 218 -39.98 -54.27 5.55
N ASP A 219 -39.50 -55.41 5.02
CA ASP A 219 -40.33 -56.56 4.64
C ASP A 219 -40.42 -57.66 5.74
N ALA A 220 -39.64 -57.53 6.82
CA ALA A 220 -39.62 -58.48 7.93
C ALA A 220 -40.34 -57.92 9.16
N GLY A 221 -41.68 -57.87 9.13
CA GLY A 221 -42.42 -57.53 10.34
C GLY A 221 -43.93 -57.70 10.29
N VAL A 222 -44.44 -58.93 10.44
CA VAL A 222 -45.64 -59.23 11.26
C VAL A 222 -45.65 -60.73 11.68
N PRO A 223 -45.55 -61.08 12.98
CA PRO A 223 -46.14 -62.32 13.48
C PRO A 223 -47.51 -62.01 14.11
N VAL A 224 -48.53 -62.72 13.61
CA VAL A 224 -49.89 -62.77 14.14
C VAL A 224 -49.89 -63.60 15.44
N PRO A 225 -50.48 -63.12 16.56
CA PRO A 225 -50.80 -64.01 17.68
C PRO A 225 -52.19 -64.61 17.52
N ASP A 226 -52.23 -65.94 17.48
CA ASP A 226 -53.43 -66.79 17.42
C ASP A 226 -54.28 -66.73 18.71
N GLU A 227 -55.60 -66.84 18.48
CA GLU A 227 -56.71 -67.17 19.39
C GLU A 227 -56.42 -68.36 20.35
N LYS A 228 -56.85 -68.38 21.63
CA LYS A 228 -58.17 -68.79 22.22
C LYS A 228 -57.89 -69.46 23.61
N PRO A 229 -58.86 -69.98 24.40
CA PRO A 229 -60.32 -70.10 24.23
C PRO A 229 -61.18 -69.13 25.06
#